data_AF-A0A0W4ZDU2-F1
#
_entry.id   AF-A0A0W4ZDU2-F1
#
_cell.length_a   1.000
_cell.length_b   1.000
_cell.length_c   1.000
_cell.angle_alpha   90.00
_cell.angle_beta   90.00
_cell.angle_gamma   90.00
#
_symmetry.space_group_name_H-M   'P 1'
#
loop_
_entity.id
_entity.type
_entity.pdbx_description
1 polymer ?
#
loop_
_entity_poly.entity_id
_entity_poly.type
_entity_poly.pdbx_seq_one_letter_code
_entity_poly.pdbx_strand_id
1 'polypeptide(L)'
;MDSPILHLDIQSILEKIQKCAQELSRFKDDSLLYKQMTGLDSLEAAVLQTESQLMNTCTQIDTLFPMLEQLRPVSEELKGLYEHIDELEKRVELLKKSTKYIEKEIQKIKHALKEEERSIRDGTPRLLWQSSTPVQHQSNG
;
A
#
# COMPACT_ATOMS: atom_id res chain seq x y z
N MET A 1 85.78 -43.20 37.30
CA MET A 1 86.42 -42.68 36.06
C MET A 1 85.29 -42.17 35.19
N ASP A 2 84.93 -40.91 35.38
CA ASP A 2 83.85 -40.28 34.62
C ASP A 2 84.38 -39.93 33.23
N SER A 3 83.63 -40.31 32.20
CA SER A 3 84.10 -40.28 30.80
C SER A 3 83.66 -38.96 30.14
N PRO A 4 84.55 -37.96 30.01
CA PRO A 4 84.22 -36.63 29.45
C PRO A 4 83.77 -36.66 27.98
N ILE A 5 84.07 -37.74 27.25
CA ILE A 5 83.64 -37.94 25.86
C ILE A 5 82.12 -38.15 25.79
N LEU A 6 81.56 -38.95 26.71
CA LEU A 6 80.11 -39.17 26.78
C LEU A 6 79.35 -37.88 27.13
N HIS A 7 79.94 -37.02 27.97
CA HIS A 7 79.34 -35.73 28.31
C HIS A 7 79.28 -34.78 27.10
N LEU A 8 80.31 -34.76 26.27
CA LEU A 8 80.37 -33.90 25.09
C LEU A 8 79.31 -34.29 24.03
N ASP A 9 79.13 -35.59 23.82
CA ASP A 9 78.11 -36.11 22.89
C ASP A 9 76.69 -35.85 23.39
N ILE A 10 76.46 -36.01 24.70
CA ILE A 10 75.17 -35.68 25.33
C ILE A 10 74.87 -34.18 25.18
N GLN A 11 75.87 -33.31 25.38
CA GLN A 11 75.70 -31.87 25.23
C GLN A 11 75.33 -31.48 23.78
N SER A 12 76.01 -32.06 22.79
CA SER A 12 75.71 -31.83 21.36
C SER A 12 74.30 -32.33 20.98
N ILE A 13 73.87 -33.46 21.54
CA ILE A 13 72.52 -33.99 21.34
C ILE A 13 71.49 -33.03 21.96
N LEU A 14 71.72 -32.52 23.17
CA LEU A 14 70.83 -31.57 23.83
C LEU A 14 70.67 -30.27 23.04
N GLU A 15 71.76 -29.71 22.50
CA GLU A 15 71.70 -28.51 21.65
C GLU A 15 70.88 -28.74 20.37
N LYS A 16 71.02 -29.91 19.74
CA LYS A 16 70.22 -30.27 18.56
C LYS A 16 68.73 -30.44 18.90
N ILE A 17 68.42 -31.05 20.04
CA ILE A 17 67.03 -31.17 20.53
C ILE A 17 66.45 -29.78 20.80
N GLN A 18 67.22 -28.89 21.45
CA GLN A 18 66.77 -27.54 21.76
C GLN A 18 66.52 -26.73 20.49
N LYS A 19 67.40 -26.84 19.49
CA LYS A 19 67.22 -26.21 18.17
C LYS A 19 65.97 -26.76 17.45
N CYS A 20 65.78 -28.07 17.48
CA CYS A 20 64.60 -28.71 16.88
C CYS A 20 63.30 -28.27 17.56
N ALA A 21 63.30 -28.16 18.90
CA ALA A 21 62.15 -27.65 19.65
C ALA A 21 61.82 -26.17 19.30
N GLN A 22 62.84 -25.34 19.08
CA GLN A 22 62.67 -23.96 18.64
C GLN A 22 62.10 -23.87 17.21
N GLU A 23 62.60 -24.69 16.29
CA GLU A 23 62.09 -24.77 14.91
C GLU A 23 60.65 -25.26 14.86
N LEU A 24 60.29 -26.29 15.65
CA LEU A 24 58.92 -26.76 15.78
C LEU A 24 57.98 -25.71 16.37
N SER A 25 58.45 -24.91 17.33
CA SER A 25 57.67 -23.81 17.91
C SER A 25 57.41 -22.72 16.87
N ARG A 26 58.42 -22.32 16.09
CA ARG A 26 58.26 -21.37 14.98
C ARG A 26 57.29 -21.89 13.91
N PHE A 27 57.44 -23.14 13.50
CA PHE A 27 56.54 -23.75 12.52
C PHE A 27 55.08 -23.77 12.98
N LYS A 28 54.84 -24.06 14.27
CA LYS A 28 53.50 -24.02 14.86
C LYS A 28 52.90 -22.61 14.82
N ASP A 29 53.69 -21.59 15.17
CA ASP A 29 53.24 -20.21 15.18
C ASP A 29 52.97 -19.69 13.76
N ASP A 30 53.85 -19.99 12.80
CA ASP A 30 53.67 -19.63 11.38
C ASP A 30 52.44 -20.32 10.79
N SER A 31 52.20 -21.60 11.12
CA SER A 31 51.01 -22.34 10.69
C SER A 31 49.72 -21.77 11.27
N LEU A 32 49.74 -21.30 12.52
CA LEU A 32 48.60 -20.65 13.15
C LEU A 32 48.30 -19.29 12.50
N LEU A 33 49.33 -18.47 12.28
CA LEU A 33 49.23 -17.17 11.63
C LEU A 33 48.67 -17.31 10.21
N TYR A 34 49.13 -18.31 9.44
CA TYR A 34 48.60 -18.57 8.10
C TYR A 34 47.11 -18.95 8.10
N LYS A 35 46.67 -19.78 9.06
CA LYS A 35 45.24 -20.12 9.24
C LYS A 35 44.42 -18.90 9.65
N GLN A 36 44.97 -18.00 10.46
CA GLN A 36 44.29 -16.77 10.86
C GLN A 36 44.18 -15.78 9.69
N MET A 37 45.24 -15.59 8.91
CA MET A 37 45.22 -14.75 7.69
C MET A 37 44.17 -15.23 6.71
N THR A 38 44.16 -16.52 6.38
CA THR A 38 43.16 -17.08 5.44
C THR A 38 41.72 -16.95 5.96
N GLY A 39 41.52 -17.02 7.28
CA GLY A 39 40.21 -16.72 7.90
C GLY A 39 39.82 -15.25 7.79
N LEU A 40 40.78 -14.33 7.89
CA LEU A 40 40.55 -12.89 7.72
C LEU A 40 40.22 -12.54 6.27
N ASP A 41 40.90 -13.12 5.28
CA ASP A 41 40.61 -12.90 3.86
C ASP A 41 39.17 -13.35 3.53
N SER A 42 38.76 -14.50 4.06
CA SER A 42 37.38 -15.00 3.90
C SER A 42 36.35 -14.09 4.59
N LEU A 43 36.70 -13.52 5.74
CA LEU A 43 35.82 -12.59 6.45
C LEU A 43 35.70 -11.27 5.70
N GLU A 44 36.81 -10.73 5.20
CA GLU A 44 36.85 -9.52 4.38
C GLU A 44 35.98 -9.68 3.13
N ALA A 45 36.11 -10.80 2.42
CA ALA A 45 35.27 -11.10 1.25
C ALA A 45 33.77 -11.14 1.61
N ALA A 46 33.40 -11.75 2.75
CA ALA A 46 32.03 -11.80 3.22
C ALA A 46 31.49 -10.42 3.61
N VAL A 47 32.30 -9.56 4.22
CA VAL A 47 31.94 -8.18 4.57
C VAL A 47 31.68 -7.38 3.29
N LEU A 48 32.59 -7.41 2.32
CA LEU A 48 32.43 -6.71 1.03
C LEU A 48 31.17 -7.17 0.28
N GLN A 49 30.89 -8.47 0.31
CA GLN A 49 29.66 -9.02 -0.28
C GLN A 49 28.42 -8.47 0.43
N THR A 50 28.43 -8.41 1.76
CA THR A 50 27.32 -7.90 2.57
C THR A 50 27.11 -6.41 2.32
N GLU A 51 28.17 -5.62 2.24
CA GLU A 51 28.11 -4.19 1.91
C GLU A 51 27.50 -3.97 0.52
N SER A 52 27.91 -4.77 -0.47
CA SER A 52 27.33 -4.70 -1.82
C SER A 52 25.83 -5.03 -1.82
N GLN A 53 25.42 -6.07 -1.09
CA GLN A 53 24.02 -6.42 -0.93
C GLN A 53 23.22 -5.30 -0.26
N LEU A 54 23.74 -4.73 0.81
CA LEU A 54 23.11 -3.62 1.51
C LEU A 54 22.92 -2.40 0.59
N MET A 55 23.96 -2.05 -0.18
CA MET A 55 23.88 -0.94 -1.14
C MET A 55 22.81 -1.17 -2.21
N ASN A 56 22.71 -2.40 -2.72
CA ASN A 56 21.65 -2.78 -3.67
C ASN A 56 20.26 -2.65 -3.03
N THR A 57 20.09 -3.11 -1.79
CA THR A 57 18.81 -2.98 -1.07
C THR A 57 18.44 -1.52 -0.83
N CYS A 58 19.39 -0.68 -0.40
CA CYS A 58 19.16 0.76 -0.23
C CYS A 58 18.71 1.41 -1.55
N THR A 59 19.36 1.06 -2.67
CA THR A 59 18.99 1.58 -4.00
C THR A 59 17.58 1.16 -4.41
N GLN A 60 17.17 -0.08 -4.11
CA GLN A 60 15.81 -0.57 -4.34
C GLN A 60 14.79 0.20 -3.50
N ILE A 61 15.09 0.45 -2.23
CA ILE A 61 14.23 1.24 -1.33
C ILE A 61 14.08 2.68 -1.85
N ASP A 62 15.18 3.31 -2.26
CA ASP A 62 15.19 4.66 -2.83
C ASP A 62 14.37 4.75 -4.13
N THR A 63 14.24 3.64 -4.86
CA THR A 63 13.39 3.55 -6.06
C THR A 63 11.90 3.36 -5.70
N LEU A 64 11.60 2.60 -4.65
CA LEU A 64 10.23 2.32 -4.20
C LEU A 64 9.59 3.49 -3.47
N PHE A 65 10.37 4.28 -2.71
CA PHE A 65 9.85 5.36 -1.90
C PHE A 65 9.12 6.44 -2.73
N PRO A 66 9.67 6.93 -3.87
CA PRO A 66 8.96 7.85 -4.75
C PRO A 66 7.69 7.25 -5.36
N MET A 67 7.70 5.94 -5.67
CA MET A 67 6.50 5.26 -6.19
C MET A 67 5.38 5.25 -5.15
N LEU A 68 5.71 5.02 -3.88
CA LEU A 68 4.73 5.09 -2.78
C LEU A 68 4.18 6.50 -2.59
N GLU A 69 5.03 7.53 -2.69
CA GLU A 69 4.61 8.93 -2.64
C GLU A 69 3.66 9.29 -3.80
N GLN A 70 3.89 8.75 -4.99
CA GLN A 70 2.99 8.94 -6.14
C GLN A 70 1.64 8.21 -5.99
N LEU A 71 1.59 7.12 -5.23
CA LEU A 71 0.34 6.39 -4.97
C LEU A 71 -0.56 7.08 -3.94
N ARG A 72 0.00 7.91 -3.05
CA ARG A 72 -0.78 8.65 -2.05
C ARG A 72 -1.88 9.53 -2.67
N PRO A 73 -1.59 10.47 -3.61
CA PRO A 73 -2.64 11.29 -4.20
C PRO A 73 -3.67 10.47 -4.97
N VAL A 74 -3.25 9.39 -5.65
CA VAL A 74 -4.19 8.47 -6.34
C VAL A 74 -5.17 7.84 -5.35
N SER A 75 -4.70 7.45 -4.16
CA SER A 75 -5.56 6.89 -3.12
C SER A 75 -6.57 7.90 -2.57
N GLU A 76 -6.17 9.17 -2.45
CA GLU A 76 -7.04 10.26 -2.01
C GLU A 76 -8.09 10.62 -3.08
N GLU A 77 -7.68 10.67 -4.35
CA GLU A 77 -8.61 10.86 -5.47
C GLU A 77 -9.64 9.74 -5.56
N LEU A 78 -9.21 8.48 -5.41
CA LEU A 78 -10.12 7.33 -5.38
C LEU A 78 -11.14 7.45 -4.25
N LYS A 79 -10.70 7.86 -3.06
CA LYS A 79 -11.61 8.10 -1.93
C LYS A 79 -12.66 9.16 -2.28
N GLY A 80 -12.24 10.28 -2.87
CA GLY A 80 -13.16 11.33 -3.31
C GLY A 80 -14.15 10.86 -4.37
N LEU A 81 -13.72 10.01 -5.31
CA LEU A 81 -14.61 9.41 -6.31
C LEU A 81 -15.68 8.52 -5.67
N TYR A 82 -15.33 7.70 -4.67
CA TYR A 82 -16.30 6.88 -3.94
C TYR A 82 -17.33 7.73 -3.20
N GLU A 83 -16.90 8.80 -2.53
CA GLU A 83 -17.82 9.74 -1.87
C GLU A 83 -18.79 10.38 -2.88
N HIS A 84 -18.31 10.74 -4.07
CA HIS A 84 -19.15 11.31 -5.12
C HIS A 84 -20.14 10.30 -5.71
N ILE A 85 -19.73 9.03 -5.85
CA ILE A 85 -20.62 7.94 -6.28
C ILE A 85 -21.76 7.76 -5.26
N ASP A 86 -21.45 7.73 -3.96
CA ASP A 86 -22.47 7.61 -2.91
C ASP A 86 -23.48 8.77 -2.94
N GLU A 87 -23.02 10.00 -3.22
CA GLU A 87 -23.91 11.15 -3.41
C GLU A 87 -24.81 11.01 -4.63
N LEU A 88 -24.27 10.54 -5.76
CA LEU A 88 -25.03 10.29 -6.98
C LEU A 88 -26.08 9.21 -6.77
N GLU A 89 -25.76 8.12 -6.07
CA GLU A 89 -26.71 7.07 -5.74
C GLU A 89 -27.89 7.60 -4.91
N LYS A 90 -27.61 8.43 -3.89
CA LYS A 90 -28.67 9.10 -3.09
C LYS A 90 -29.56 9.98 -3.96
N ARG A 91 -28.97 10.77 -4.87
CA ARG A 91 -29.73 11.62 -5.81
C ARG A 91 -30.60 10.80 -6.76
N VAL A 92 -30.08 9.70 -7.29
CA VAL A 92 -30.83 8.78 -8.14
C VAL A 92 -32.03 8.19 -7.39
N GLU A 93 -31.86 7.80 -6.13
CA GLU A 93 -32.96 7.27 -5.33
C GLU A 93 -34.05 8.32 -5.05
N LEU A 94 -33.66 9.57 -4.80
CA LEU A 94 -34.62 10.69 -4.69
C LEU A 94 -35.38 10.92 -6.00
N LEU A 95 -34.68 10.89 -7.14
CA LEU A 95 -35.32 11.02 -8.45
C LEU A 95 -36.32 9.89 -8.71
N LYS A 96 -35.96 8.63 -8.40
CA LYS A 96 -36.89 7.49 -8.51
C LYS A 96 -38.16 7.69 -7.69
N LYS A 97 -38.03 8.20 -6.47
CA LYS A 97 -39.19 8.52 -5.61
C LYS A 97 -40.06 9.63 -6.21
N SER A 98 -39.43 10.69 -6.72
CA SER A 98 -40.11 11.80 -7.38
C SER A 98 -40.87 11.33 -8.64
N THR A 99 -40.23 10.53 -9.49
CA THR A 99 -40.86 9.95 -10.69
C THR A 99 -42.09 9.12 -10.32
N LYS A 100 -41.99 8.24 -9.32
CA LYS A 100 -43.13 7.44 -8.84
C LYS A 100 -44.28 8.31 -8.32
N TYR A 101 -43.97 9.44 -7.66
CA TYR A 101 -44.98 10.39 -7.20
C TYR A 101 -45.69 11.05 -8.39
N ILE A 102 -44.93 11.56 -9.35
CA ILE A 102 -45.45 12.20 -10.57
C ILE A 102 -46.32 11.22 -11.36
N GLU A 103 -45.88 9.97 -11.52
CA GLU A 103 -46.66 8.93 -12.19
C GLU A 103 -48.03 8.72 -11.52
N LYS A 104 -48.09 8.69 -10.18
CA LYS A 104 -49.37 8.57 -9.45
C LYS A 104 -50.27 9.78 -9.68
N GLU A 105 -49.72 11.00 -9.65
CA GLU A 105 -50.51 12.21 -9.92
C GLU A 105 -51.03 12.24 -11.36
N ILE A 106 -50.22 11.83 -12.34
CA ILE A 106 -50.68 11.68 -13.73
C ILE A 106 -51.83 10.68 -13.83
N GLN A 107 -51.77 9.55 -13.13
CA GLN A 107 -52.87 8.58 -13.13
C GLN A 107 -54.15 9.15 -12.52
N LYS A 108 -54.05 9.91 -11.42
CA LYS A 108 -55.19 10.60 -10.82
C LYS A 108 -55.81 11.61 -11.78
N ILE A 109 -54.99 12.44 -12.43
CA ILE A 109 -55.46 13.43 -13.42
C ILE A 109 -56.11 12.74 -14.61
N LYS A 110 -55.52 11.66 -15.14
CA LYS A 110 -56.11 10.85 -16.22
C LYS A 110 -57.47 10.28 -15.82
N HIS A 111 -57.61 9.81 -14.58
CA HIS A 111 -58.88 9.31 -14.07
C HIS A 111 -59.92 10.43 -13.98
N ALA A 112 -59.56 11.56 -13.37
CA ALA A 112 -60.43 12.73 -13.26
C ALA A 112 -60.89 13.23 -14.63
N LEU A 113 -59.99 13.28 -15.62
CA LEU A 113 -60.32 13.67 -16.99
C LEU A 113 -61.34 12.70 -17.62
N LYS A 114 -61.15 11.39 -17.47
CA LYS A 114 -62.11 10.38 -17.97
C LYS A 114 -63.47 10.45 -17.28
N GLU A 115 -63.53 10.86 -16.03
CA GLU A 115 -64.79 11.11 -15.33
C GLU A 115 -65.48 12.36 -15.87
N GLU A 116 -64.73 13.44 -16.08
CA GLU A 116 -65.25 14.69 -16.63
C GLU A 116 -65.77 14.50 -18.07
N GLU A 117 -65.01 13.81 -18.92
CA GLU A 117 -65.43 13.47 -20.28
C GLU A 117 -66.75 12.68 -20.31
N ARG A 118 -66.97 11.79 -19.33
CA ARG A 118 -68.24 11.05 -19.18
C ARG A 118 -69.36 11.97 -18.72
N SER A 119 -69.12 12.77 -17.67
CA SER A 119 -70.09 13.75 -17.17
C SER A 119 -70.56 14.74 -18.23
N ILE A 120 -69.65 15.23 -19.09
CA ILE A 120 -69.99 16.10 -20.22
C ILE A 120 -70.86 15.34 -21.24
N ARG A 121 -70.48 14.11 -21.59
CA ARG A 121 -71.23 13.26 -22.54
C ARG A 121 -72.66 12.97 -22.06
N ASP A 122 -72.81 12.74 -20.76
CA ASP A 122 -74.08 12.38 -20.12
C ASP A 122 -74.94 13.62 -19.80
N GLY A 123 -74.51 14.83 -20.20
CA GLY A 123 -75.27 16.07 -19.99
C GLY A 123 -75.33 16.53 -18.53
N THR A 124 -74.44 16.03 -17.67
CA THR A 124 -74.33 16.38 -16.25
C THR A 124 -72.90 16.86 -15.92
N PRO A 125 -72.47 18.04 -16.41
CA PRO A 125 -71.13 18.56 -16.14
C PRO A 125 -70.90 18.72 -14.63
N ARG A 126 -69.72 18.31 -14.13
CA ARG A 126 -69.41 18.49 -12.70
C ARG A 126 -69.11 19.96 -12.41
N LEU A 127 -69.50 20.42 -11.22
CA LEU A 127 -69.41 21.82 -10.77
C LEU A 127 -67.97 22.36 -10.57
N LEU A 128 -66.94 21.59 -10.91
CA LEU A 128 -65.53 21.93 -10.68
C LEU A 128 -65.06 23.20 -11.41
N TRP A 129 -65.83 23.67 -12.40
CA TRP A 129 -65.53 24.87 -13.20
C TRP A 129 -66.27 26.14 -12.75
N GLN A 130 -67.19 26.07 -11.78
CA GLN A 130 -68.00 27.24 -11.39
C GLN A 130 -67.30 28.20 -10.41
N SER A 131 -66.15 27.85 -9.85
CA SER A 131 -65.41 28.71 -8.90
C SER A 131 -64.44 29.70 -9.57
N SER A 132 -64.38 29.78 -10.90
CA SER A 132 -63.63 30.82 -11.61
C SER A 132 -64.53 32.03 -11.87
N THR A 133 -64.95 32.72 -10.81
CA THR A 133 -65.59 34.04 -10.92
C THR A 133 -64.62 35.04 -11.57
N PRO A 134 -65.02 35.79 -12.61
CA PRO A 134 -64.20 36.86 -13.15
C PRO A 134 -64.10 37.98 -12.10
N VAL A 135 -62.87 38.37 -11.77
CA VAL A 135 -62.58 39.54 -10.94
C VAL A 135 -63.16 40.77 -11.67
N GLN A 136 -64.29 41.29 -11.17
CA GLN A 136 -64.80 42.58 -11.61
C GLN A 136 -63.84 43.66 -11.12
N HIS A 137 -63.03 44.21 -12.03
CA HIS A 137 -62.35 45.47 -11.81
C HIS A 137 -63.42 46.57 -11.64
N GLN A 138 -63.66 46.99 -10.39
CA GLN A 138 -64.34 48.24 -10.11
C GLN A 138 -63.44 49.40 -10.55
N SER A 139 -63.83 50.01 -11.66
CA SER A 139 -63.39 51.33 -12.10
C SER A 139 -64.02 52.37 -11.15
N ASN A 140 -63.26 52.87 -10.18
CA ASN A 140 -63.66 54.08 -9.44
C ASN A 140 -63.39 55.31 -10.33
N GLY A 141 -64.46 56.08 -10.58
CA GLY A 141 -64.38 57.44 -11.10
C GLY A 141 -63.98 58.46 -10.04
#